data_AF-A0A7C6SKQ7-F1
#
_entry.id   AF-A0A7C6SKQ7-F1
#
_cell.length_a   1.000
_cell.length_b   1.000
_cell.length_c   1.000
_cell.angle_alpha   90.00
_cell.angle_beta   90.00
_cell.angle_gamma   90.00
#
_symmetry.space_group_name_H-M   'P 1'
#
loop_
_entity.id
_entity.type
_entity.pdbx_description
1 polymer ?
#
loop_
_entity_poly.entity_id
_entity_poly.type
_entity_poly.pdbx_seq_one_letter_code
_entity_poly.pdbx_strand_id
1 'polypeptide(L)'
;MEKKQVRKNKQNSGNRQVKNNRKKGRKLTGIIVVQILLIVILIGSYFIYSNFKNRDNDNDKIADKNTPTPVVDNKDDEDDKLSPEELEAKMEQERIKRENEERQNIIAEAEKLTIGYDYDAAIEVIKTYQGPEGGYDVYPVLKSAIDNLTAQKDSLLLYGGSYTSPTQFNHVFFHSLIADNSKAFDGDYDTVGYNMYMTTVTEFKNMMETMYNDGYVLVRIHDVAKEVTQEDGSTKFVPGDIYLPEGKKPFVLSQDDVNYYDYMDGDGFASKIVIDENGKPTTEMILDDGSTVVGPYDVVSVLNEFIEEHPDFSYKGAKGILAITGYEGALGYRTDDPASPTYEQDKETVKKVAQALRDDGWEIASHTWGHRNMQTNSMSLFKTDANRWEEEVESLIGPVDIMIFPYGVDFETTMGHYKSEKYNYLKEKGFKFYCGVDSKPWMHIKDEYVRMTRRPLDGQAMLEFPKRLEDLFDLSQIIDPERPGKNW
;
A
#
# COMPACT_ATOMS: atom_id res chain seq x y z
N MET A 1 -60.40 24.86 67.16
CA MET A 1 -59.79 23.51 67.08
C MET A 1 -58.73 23.37 65.96
N GLU A 2 -58.42 24.40 65.17
CA GLU A 2 -57.52 24.26 64.00
C GLU A 2 -56.00 24.31 64.27
N LYS A 3 -55.54 24.79 65.44
CA LYS A 3 -54.08 24.90 65.69
C LYS A 3 -53.39 23.58 66.11
N LYS A 4 -54.15 22.50 66.39
CA LYS A 4 -53.58 21.17 66.71
C LYS A 4 -53.40 20.26 65.49
N GLN A 5 -54.09 20.52 64.38
CA GLN A 5 -54.05 19.67 63.18
C GLN A 5 -52.85 20.01 62.27
N VAL A 6 -52.47 21.29 62.21
CA VAL A 6 -51.35 21.77 61.38
C VAL A 6 -49.98 21.34 61.92
N ARG A 7 -49.82 21.21 63.25
CA ARG A 7 -48.55 20.73 63.86
C ARG A 7 -48.30 19.24 63.66
N LYS A 8 -49.36 18.41 63.55
CA LYS A 8 -49.23 16.95 63.35
C LYS A 8 -48.83 16.59 61.91
N ASN A 9 -49.22 17.40 60.92
CA ASN A 9 -48.88 17.16 59.51
C ASN A 9 -47.45 17.56 59.13
N LYS A 10 -46.84 18.58 59.78
CA LYS A 10 -45.44 18.95 59.54
C LYS A 10 -44.42 17.97 60.15
N GLN A 11 -44.76 17.26 61.22
CA GLN A 11 -43.89 16.23 61.82
C GLN A 11 -43.87 14.93 61.01
N ASN A 12 -44.97 14.59 60.31
CA ASN A 12 -45.05 13.37 59.50
C ASN A 12 -44.39 13.49 58.12
N SER A 13 -44.31 14.69 57.53
CA SER A 13 -43.61 14.89 56.24
C SER A 13 -42.09 14.85 56.38
N GLY A 14 -41.53 15.45 57.44
CA GLY A 14 -40.09 15.42 57.72
C GLY A 14 -39.55 14.00 57.97
N ASN A 15 -40.31 13.14 58.66
CA ASN A 15 -39.90 11.76 58.93
C ASN A 15 -39.94 10.83 57.70
N ARG A 16 -40.78 11.11 56.69
CA ARG A 16 -40.80 10.36 55.43
C ARG A 16 -39.63 10.72 54.51
N GLN A 17 -39.26 11.99 54.47
CA GLN A 17 -38.16 12.47 53.62
C GLN A 17 -36.78 12.00 54.13
N VAL A 18 -36.58 11.97 55.46
CA VAL A 18 -35.34 11.46 56.08
C VAL A 18 -35.20 9.93 55.94
N LYS A 19 -36.30 9.16 55.95
CA LYS A 19 -36.26 7.71 55.71
C LYS A 19 -35.93 7.35 54.25
N ASN A 20 -36.40 8.12 53.27
CA ASN A 20 -36.10 7.88 51.85
C ASN A 20 -34.65 8.22 51.49
N ASN A 21 -34.08 9.29 52.05
CA ASN A 21 -32.66 9.62 51.83
C ASN A 21 -31.70 8.62 52.49
N ARG A 22 -32.05 8.06 53.66
CA ARG A 22 -31.28 6.97 54.29
C ARG A 22 -31.32 5.65 53.50
N LYS A 23 -32.43 5.34 52.80
CA LYS A 23 -32.54 4.15 51.93
C LYS A 23 -31.76 4.31 50.62
N LYS A 24 -31.76 5.49 50.00
CA LYS A 24 -30.93 5.78 48.81
C LYS A 24 -29.43 5.75 49.14
N GLY A 25 -29.03 6.34 50.27
CA GLY A 25 -27.64 6.30 50.73
C GLY A 25 -27.10 4.88 50.97
N ARG A 26 -27.91 4.00 51.57
CA ARG A 26 -27.56 2.58 51.81
C ARG A 26 -27.48 1.72 50.54
N LYS A 27 -28.32 1.99 49.53
CA LYS A 27 -28.21 1.32 48.21
C LYS A 27 -26.94 1.77 47.47
N LEU A 28 -26.61 3.06 47.51
CA LEU A 28 -25.40 3.59 46.86
C LEU A 28 -24.11 3.09 47.55
N THR A 29 -24.09 2.98 48.89
CA THR A 29 -22.96 2.38 49.61
C THR A 29 -22.83 0.87 49.34
N GLY A 30 -23.94 0.15 49.16
CA GLY A 30 -23.90 -1.27 48.77
C GLY A 30 -23.27 -1.49 47.40
N ILE A 31 -23.63 -0.67 46.40
CA ILE A 31 -23.07 -0.76 45.03
C ILE A 31 -21.57 -0.45 45.02
N ILE A 32 -21.13 0.57 45.77
CA ILE A 32 -19.70 0.92 45.86
C ILE A 32 -18.88 -0.19 46.55
N VAL A 33 -19.43 -0.82 47.60
CA VAL A 33 -18.75 -1.94 48.29
C VAL A 33 -18.61 -3.16 47.37
N VAL A 34 -19.62 -3.46 46.55
CA VAL A 34 -19.55 -4.55 45.55
C VAL A 34 -18.53 -4.24 44.46
N GLN A 35 -18.48 -3.01 43.94
CA GLN A 35 -17.48 -2.60 42.95
C GLN A 35 -16.04 -2.68 43.49
N ILE A 36 -15.81 -2.27 44.74
CA ILE A 36 -14.49 -2.41 45.39
C ILE A 36 -14.12 -3.88 45.57
N LEU A 37 -15.07 -4.74 45.95
CA LEU A 37 -14.84 -6.19 46.08
C LEU A 37 -14.47 -6.84 44.73
N LEU A 38 -15.11 -6.42 43.64
CA LEU A 38 -14.81 -6.89 42.28
C LEU A 38 -13.41 -6.45 41.81
N ILE A 39 -13.01 -5.22 42.13
CA ILE A 39 -11.64 -4.73 41.83
C ILE A 39 -10.60 -5.53 42.63
N VAL A 40 -10.86 -5.82 43.91
CA VAL A 40 -9.94 -6.62 44.74
C VAL A 40 -9.84 -8.06 44.23
N ILE A 41 -10.95 -8.65 43.77
CA ILE A 41 -10.93 -9.99 43.14
C ILE A 41 -10.13 -9.94 41.84
N LEU A 42 -10.35 -8.95 40.95
CA LEU A 42 -9.60 -8.82 39.69
C LEU A 42 -8.09 -8.65 39.92
N ILE A 43 -7.69 -7.84 40.89
CA ILE A 43 -6.28 -7.66 41.27
C ILE A 43 -5.71 -8.96 41.85
N GLY A 44 -6.48 -9.68 42.67
CA GLY A 44 -6.11 -10.99 43.21
C GLY A 44 -5.92 -12.04 42.11
N SER A 45 -6.85 -12.11 41.15
CA SER A 45 -6.78 -13.00 39.99
C SER A 45 -5.57 -12.70 39.11
N TYR A 46 -5.25 -11.42 38.90
CA TYR A 46 -4.07 -11.00 38.14
C TYR A 46 -2.77 -11.42 38.83
N PHE A 47 -2.68 -11.28 40.16
CA PHE A 47 -1.51 -11.73 40.92
C PHE A 47 -1.34 -13.25 40.95
N ILE A 48 -2.43 -14.01 40.94
CA ILE A 48 -2.39 -15.48 40.86
C ILE A 48 -1.97 -15.91 39.45
N TYR A 49 -2.51 -15.28 38.41
CA TYR A 49 -2.16 -15.56 37.01
C TYR A 49 -0.70 -15.21 36.68
N SER A 50 -0.19 -14.06 37.16
CA SER A 50 1.21 -13.69 36.96
C SER A 50 2.19 -14.62 37.69
N ASN A 51 1.81 -15.14 38.87
CA ASN A 51 2.60 -16.14 39.59
C ASN A 51 2.57 -17.53 38.94
N PHE A 52 1.50 -17.90 38.23
CA PHE A 52 1.43 -19.14 37.47
C PHE A 52 2.19 -19.06 36.14
N LYS A 53 2.11 -17.92 35.43
CA LYS A 53 2.83 -17.71 34.17
C LYS A 53 4.37 -17.70 34.36
N ASN A 54 4.86 -17.30 35.52
CA ASN A 54 6.29 -17.37 35.85
C ASN A 54 6.79 -18.77 36.25
N ARG A 55 5.92 -19.79 36.29
CA ARG A 55 6.28 -21.16 36.70
C ARG A 55 6.39 -22.16 35.54
N ASP A 56 5.90 -21.83 34.35
CA ASP A 56 5.83 -22.76 33.21
C ASP A 56 6.94 -22.56 32.15
N ASN A 57 8.01 -21.83 32.49
CA ASN A 57 9.27 -21.87 31.73
C ASN A 57 10.21 -22.89 32.38
N ASP A 58 9.91 -24.18 32.26
CA ASP A 58 10.95 -25.22 32.18
C ASP A 58 10.36 -26.60 31.81
N ASN A 59 10.98 -27.18 30.77
CA ASN A 59 10.93 -28.57 30.30
C ASN A 59 9.93 -28.93 29.18
N ASP A 60 10.48 -28.87 27.98
CA ASP A 60 10.07 -29.64 26.81
C ASP A 60 10.72 -31.04 26.83
N LYS A 61 9.94 -32.10 26.51
CA LYS A 61 10.39 -33.38 25.92
C LYS A 61 9.25 -34.41 25.72
N ILE A 62 8.85 -34.59 24.47
CA ILE A 62 8.69 -35.83 23.66
C ILE A 62 8.11 -37.10 24.36
N ALA A 63 6.96 -37.60 23.89
CA ALA A 63 6.82 -38.95 23.29
C ALA A 63 5.39 -39.28 22.80
N ASP A 64 5.37 -39.93 21.65
CA ASP A 64 4.28 -40.42 20.80
C ASP A 64 3.58 -41.69 21.34
N LYS A 65 2.25 -41.84 21.13
CA LYS A 65 1.54 -43.13 20.92
C LYS A 65 0.02 -43.01 20.70
N ASN A 66 -0.41 -43.63 19.58
CA ASN A 66 -1.76 -43.95 19.12
C ASN A 66 -2.73 -44.58 20.15
N THR A 67 -4.02 -44.18 20.08
CA THR A 67 -5.25 -44.98 19.78
C THR A 67 -6.48 -44.29 20.44
N PRO A 68 -7.62 -44.12 19.74
CA PRO A 68 -8.72 -43.27 20.21
C PRO A 68 -9.60 -43.96 21.26
N THR A 69 -9.61 -43.43 22.48
CA THR A 69 -10.70 -43.61 23.44
C THR A 69 -11.71 -42.48 23.28
N PRO A 70 -13.02 -42.76 23.22
CA PRO A 70 -14.03 -41.72 23.21
C PRO A 70 -14.04 -41.06 24.59
N VAL A 71 -13.43 -39.89 24.70
CA VAL A 71 -13.74 -38.98 25.79
C VAL A 71 -15.11 -38.41 25.46
N VAL A 72 -16.12 -38.93 26.16
CA VAL A 72 -17.43 -38.30 26.25
C VAL A 72 -17.16 -36.91 26.81
N ASP A 73 -17.22 -35.91 25.93
CA ASP A 73 -17.22 -34.50 26.29
C ASP A 73 -18.56 -34.27 27.00
N ASN A 74 -18.58 -34.46 28.32
CA ASN A 74 -19.68 -33.99 29.17
C ASN A 74 -19.62 -32.45 29.17
N LYS A 75 -20.11 -31.87 28.07
CA LYS A 75 -20.45 -30.46 27.91
C LYS A 75 -21.94 -30.22 28.12
N ASP A 76 -22.59 -31.00 28.98
CA ASP A 76 -23.94 -30.73 29.42
C ASP A 76 -23.92 -30.99 30.93
N ASP A 77 -23.96 -29.92 31.75
CA ASP A 77 -24.37 -29.91 33.19
C ASP A 77 -23.77 -28.75 34.04
N GLU A 78 -23.38 -27.60 33.45
CA GLU A 78 -23.13 -26.36 34.25
C GLU A 78 -24.20 -25.27 34.08
N ASP A 79 -25.04 -25.32 33.05
CA ASP A 79 -26.11 -24.32 32.88
C ASP A 79 -27.39 -24.64 33.70
N ASP A 80 -27.52 -25.84 34.27
CA ASP A 80 -28.77 -26.31 34.92
C ASP A 80 -28.87 -25.97 36.44
N LYS A 81 -28.02 -25.06 36.94
CA LYS A 81 -28.03 -24.60 38.35
C LYS A 81 -27.91 -23.09 38.56
N LEU A 82 -27.88 -22.30 37.50
CA LEU A 82 -27.85 -20.83 37.61
C LEU A 82 -29.27 -20.32 37.87
N SER A 83 -29.43 -19.47 38.89
CA SER A 83 -30.65 -18.70 39.06
C SER A 83 -30.87 -17.77 37.85
N PRO A 84 -32.11 -17.36 37.55
CA PRO A 84 -32.38 -16.44 36.44
C PRO A 84 -31.53 -15.15 36.48
N GLU A 85 -31.22 -14.65 37.68
CA GLU A 85 -30.36 -13.47 37.89
C GLU A 85 -28.89 -13.74 37.53
N GLU A 86 -28.37 -14.93 37.83
CA GLU A 86 -26.99 -15.31 37.50
C GLU A 86 -26.82 -15.58 36.00
N LEU A 87 -27.85 -16.12 35.34
CA LEU A 87 -27.86 -16.29 33.89
C LEU A 87 -27.87 -14.93 33.18
N GLU A 88 -28.70 -13.99 33.63
CA GLU A 88 -28.73 -12.62 33.09
C GLU A 88 -27.39 -11.90 33.27
N ALA A 89 -26.75 -12.06 34.44
CA ALA A 89 -25.42 -11.50 34.69
C ALA A 89 -24.33 -12.11 33.80
N LYS A 90 -24.37 -13.43 33.55
CA LYS A 90 -23.43 -14.13 32.65
C LYS A 90 -23.61 -13.63 31.20
N MET A 91 -24.85 -13.53 30.72
CA MET A 91 -25.15 -13.01 29.39
C MET A 91 -24.69 -11.56 29.20
N GLU A 92 -24.89 -10.71 30.21
CA GLU A 92 -24.44 -9.32 30.18
C GLU A 92 -22.91 -9.21 30.19
N GLN A 93 -22.22 -10.05 30.98
CA GLN A 93 -20.76 -10.12 30.96
C GLN A 93 -20.22 -10.56 29.59
N GLU A 94 -20.82 -11.58 28.98
CA GLU A 94 -20.44 -12.04 27.64
C GLU A 94 -20.70 -10.96 26.58
N ARG A 95 -21.81 -10.21 26.69
CA ARG A 95 -22.10 -9.07 25.81
C ARG A 95 -21.02 -8.00 25.92
N ILE A 96 -20.71 -7.55 27.14
CA ILE A 96 -19.67 -6.54 27.40
C ILE A 96 -18.31 -7.02 26.88
N LYS A 97 -17.99 -8.31 27.07
CA LYS A 97 -16.75 -8.91 26.57
C LYS A 97 -16.69 -8.85 25.04
N ARG A 98 -17.71 -9.32 24.33
CA ARG A 98 -17.77 -9.27 22.85
C ARG A 98 -17.63 -7.85 22.31
N GLU A 99 -18.35 -6.90 22.92
CA GLU A 99 -18.28 -5.49 22.51
C GLU A 99 -16.91 -4.86 22.77
N ASN A 100 -16.23 -5.25 23.85
CA ASN A 100 -14.85 -4.83 24.08
C ASN A 100 -13.90 -5.43 23.04
N GLU A 101 -14.04 -6.73 22.72
CA GLU A 101 -13.25 -7.40 21.69
C GLU A 101 -13.44 -6.74 20.31
N GLU A 102 -14.68 -6.41 19.94
CA GLU A 102 -14.99 -5.67 18.71
C GLU A 102 -14.25 -4.32 18.63
N ARG A 103 -14.29 -3.52 19.70
CA ARG A 103 -13.56 -2.25 19.76
C ARG A 103 -12.04 -2.44 19.67
N GLN A 104 -11.50 -3.48 20.32
CA GLN A 104 -10.08 -3.79 20.20
C GLN A 104 -9.70 -4.22 18.79
N ASN A 105 -10.55 -4.99 18.11
CA ASN A 105 -10.33 -5.39 16.73
C ASN A 105 -10.29 -4.18 15.79
N ILE A 106 -11.17 -3.20 15.98
CA ILE A 106 -11.18 -1.97 15.19
C ILE A 106 -9.93 -1.12 15.44
N ILE A 107 -9.47 -1.03 16.70
CA ILE A 107 -8.19 -0.37 17.00
C ILE A 107 -7.04 -1.10 16.32
N ALA A 108 -7.00 -2.44 16.39
CA ALA A 108 -5.96 -3.23 15.75
C ALA A 108 -5.98 -3.12 14.22
N GLU A 109 -7.17 -3.00 13.60
CA GLU A 109 -7.32 -2.75 12.17
C GLU A 109 -6.79 -1.36 11.78
N ALA A 110 -7.14 -0.33 12.56
CA ALA A 110 -6.61 1.02 12.38
C ALA A 110 -5.08 1.06 12.55
N GLU A 111 -4.53 0.36 13.53
CA GLU A 111 -3.08 0.29 13.77
C GLU A 111 -2.32 -0.37 12.60
N LYS A 112 -2.93 -1.27 11.84
CA LYS A 112 -2.29 -1.82 10.63
C LYS A 112 -2.07 -0.77 9.55
N LEU A 113 -2.95 0.22 9.44
CA LEU A 113 -2.84 1.29 8.44
C LEU A 113 -1.67 2.25 8.74
N THR A 114 -1.23 2.34 10.00
CA THR A 114 -0.12 3.22 10.39
C THR A 114 1.25 2.67 9.95
N ILE A 115 1.33 1.37 9.66
CA ILE A 115 2.53 0.74 9.11
C ILE A 115 2.89 1.38 7.77
N GLY A 116 1.90 1.59 6.90
CA GLY A 116 2.02 2.35 5.65
C GLY A 116 1.85 3.86 5.84
N TYR A 117 1.94 4.38 7.06
CA TYR A 117 1.84 5.79 7.40
C TYR A 117 0.46 6.46 7.12
N ASP A 118 -0.62 5.68 6.95
CA ASP A 118 -1.97 6.24 6.74
C ASP A 118 -2.73 6.50 8.04
N TYR A 119 -2.18 7.42 8.85
CA TYR A 119 -2.79 7.82 10.13
C TYR A 119 -4.17 8.43 9.97
N ASP A 120 -4.44 9.10 8.83
CA ASP A 120 -5.75 9.65 8.54
C ASP A 120 -6.79 8.55 8.34
N ALA A 121 -6.49 7.55 7.50
CA ALA A 121 -7.37 6.41 7.34
C ALA A 121 -7.54 5.61 8.65
N ALA A 122 -6.46 5.42 9.42
CA ALA A 122 -6.51 4.76 10.74
C ALA A 122 -7.49 5.46 11.70
N ILE A 123 -7.42 6.79 11.79
CA ILE A 123 -8.32 7.58 12.64
C ILE A 123 -9.76 7.49 12.13
N GLU A 124 -9.98 7.57 10.81
CA GLU A 124 -11.32 7.47 10.23
C GLU A 124 -11.96 6.10 10.45
N VAL A 125 -11.21 5.00 10.34
CA VAL A 125 -11.70 3.64 10.68
C VAL A 125 -12.31 3.63 12.09
N ILE A 126 -11.61 4.16 13.09
CA ILE A 126 -12.14 4.22 14.46
C ILE A 126 -13.38 5.11 14.54
N LYS A 127 -13.40 6.24 13.84
CA LYS A 127 -14.55 7.17 13.86
C LYS A 127 -15.82 6.59 13.26
N THR A 128 -15.72 5.61 12.35
CA THR A 128 -16.89 4.92 11.79
C THR A 128 -17.58 3.98 12.78
N TYR A 129 -16.94 3.63 13.90
CA TYR A 129 -17.52 2.69 14.85
C TYR A 129 -18.83 3.21 15.46
N GLN A 130 -19.83 2.34 15.44
CA GLN A 130 -21.14 2.55 16.04
C GLN A 130 -21.48 1.35 16.94
N GLY A 131 -21.49 1.58 18.25
CA GLY A 131 -21.88 0.57 19.22
C GLY A 131 -23.25 0.83 19.85
N PRO A 132 -23.67 -0.01 20.81
CA PRO A 132 -25.00 0.07 21.43
C PRO A 132 -25.27 1.38 22.19
N GLU A 133 -24.22 2.00 22.75
CA GLU A 133 -24.33 3.21 23.57
C GLU A 133 -24.15 4.51 22.75
N GLY A 134 -23.79 4.42 21.47
CA GLY A 134 -23.48 5.57 20.63
C GLY A 134 -22.31 5.32 19.67
N GLY A 135 -21.83 6.40 19.05
CA GLY A 135 -20.65 6.38 18.17
C GLY A 135 -19.35 6.27 18.96
N TYR A 136 -18.22 6.28 18.26
CA TYR A 136 -16.89 6.13 18.87
C TYR A 136 -16.63 7.08 20.07
N ASP A 137 -17.24 8.27 20.06
CA ASP A 137 -16.99 9.34 21.02
C ASP A 137 -17.51 9.04 22.44
N VAL A 138 -18.43 8.08 22.60
CA VAL A 138 -18.89 7.66 23.93
C VAL A 138 -17.96 6.64 24.57
N TYR A 139 -17.05 6.02 23.81
CA TYR A 139 -16.15 4.97 24.29
C TYR A 139 -14.74 5.54 24.57
N PRO A 140 -14.32 5.63 25.85
CA PRO A 140 -13.01 6.19 26.21
C PRO A 140 -11.83 5.51 25.54
N VAL A 141 -11.91 4.20 25.29
CA VAL A 141 -10.84 3.41 24.65
C VAL A 141 -10.60 3.84 23.20
N LEU A 142 -11.68 4.13 22.45
CA LEU A 142 -11.58 4.57 21.06
C LEU A 142 -11.08 6.01 20.96
N LYS A 143 -11.54 6.89 21.86
CA LYS A 143 -11.00 8.25 21.99
C LYS A 143 -9.51 8.25 22.28
N SER A 144 -9.08 7.45 23.26
CA SER A 144 -7.65 7.33 23.60
C SER A 144 -6.81 6.79 22.44
N ALA A 145 -7.36 5.87 21.63
CA ALA A 145 -6.68 5.38 20.43
C ALA A 145 -6.53 6.49 19.38
N ILE A 146 -7.59 7.27 19.11
CA ILE A 146 -7.51 8.43 18.20
C ILE A 146 -6.51 9.47 18.70
N ASP A 147 -6.50 9.79 20.00
CA ASP A 147 -5.56 10.73 20.59
C ASP A 147 -4.11 10.26 20.41
N ASN A 148 -3.84 8.97 20.61
CA ASN A 148 -2.52 8.37 20.39
C ASN A 148 -2.11 8.42 18.91
N LEU A 149 -3.00 8.02 17.99
CA LEU A 149 -2.74 8.08 16.54
C LEU A 149 -2.47 9.51 16.08
N THR A 150 -3.23 10.49 16.60
CA THR A 150 -3.04 11.91 16.30
C THR A 150 -1.68 12.39 16.79
N ALA A 151 -1.29 12.04 18.03
CA ALA A 151 0.02 12.41 18.57
C ALA A 151 1.18 11.79 17.77
N GLN A 152 1.04 10.55 17.30
CA GLN A 152 2.04 9.92 16.42
C GLN A 152 2.11 10.62 15.07
N LYS A 153 0.96 10.90 14.44
CA LYS A 153 0.87 11.67 13.20
C LYS A 153 1.55 13.04 13.31
N ASP A 154 1.29 13.75 14.40
CA ASP A 154 1.83 15.10 14.66
C ASP A 154 3.36 15.07 14.92
N SER A 155 3.94 13.90 15.20
CA SER A 155 5.39 13.74 15.37
C SER A 155 6.15 13.53 14.06
N LEU A 156 5.44 13.26 12.96
CA LEU A 156 6.04 13.01 11.65
C LEU A 156 6.63 14.31 11.07
N LEU A 157 7.67 14.15 10.25
CA LEU A 157 8.36 15.25 9.60
C LEU A 157 8.03 15.27 8.11
N LEU A 158 7.86 16.47 7.55
CA LEU A 158 7.75 16.64 6.11
C LEU A 158 8.99 16.01 5.44
N TYR A 159 8.74 15.06 4.54
CA TYR A 159 9.74 14.26 3.82
C TYR A 159 10.74 13.53 4.73
N GLY A 160 10.28 13.13 5.92
CA GLY A 160 11.11 12.49 6.95
C GLY A 160 12.25 13.36 7.48
N GLY A 161 12.24 14.67 7.19
CA GLY A 161 13.35 15.57 7.49
C GLY A 161 14.59 15.34 6.61
N SER A 162 14.56 14.37 5.69
CA SER A 162 15.70 14.01 4.83
C SER A 162 15.82 14.91 3.60
N TYR A 163 14.70 15.50 3.18
CA TYR A 163 14.64 16.42 2.06
C TYR A 163 13.96 17.73 2.44
N THR A 164 14.28 18.79 1.71
CA THR A 164 13.68 20.12 1.87
C THR A 164 12.74 20.48 0.72
N SER A 165 12.72 19.67 -0.35
CA SER A 165 11.90 19.88 -1.55
C SER A 165 11.66 18.56 -2.29
N PRO A 166 10.48 18.36 -2.93
CA PRO A 166 10.22 17.19 -3.78
C PRO A 166 11.16 17.11 -4.99
N THR A 167 11.81 18.21 -5.36
CA THR A 167 12.83 18.22 -6.42
C THR A 167 14.07 17.39 -6.10
N GLN A 168 14.22 16.93 -4.85
CA GLN A 168 15.29 16.04 -4.42
C GLN A 168 14.91 14.56 -4.47
N PHE A 169 13.64 14.23 -4.72
CA PHE A 169 13.17 12.85 -4.70
C PHE A 169 13.70 12.10 -5.91
N ASN A 170 14.23 10.91 -5.66
CA ASN A 170 14.57 10.00 -6.73
C ASN A 170 13.29 9.47 -7.39
N HIS A 171 13.28 9.47 -8.72
CA HIS A 171 12.42 8.57 -9.50
C HIS A 171 13.36 7.59 -10.18
N VAL A 172 13.31 6.32 -9.79
CA VAL A 172 14.11 5.26 -10.40
C VAL A 172 13.27 4.44 -11.36
N PHE A 173 13.87 3.89 -12.40
CA PHE A 173 13.12 3.02 -13.31
C PHE A 173 13.89 1.80 -13.78
N PHE A 174 13.11 0.81 -14.17
CA PHE A 174 13.53 -0.50 -14.66
C PHE A 174 12.79 -0.81 -15.96
N HIS A 175 13.30 -1.76 -16.72
CA HIS A 175 12.50 -2.50 -17.71
C HIS A 175 12.04 -3.82 -17.09
N SER A 176 11.56 -4.76 -17.90
CA SER A 176 11.33 -6.14 -17.45
C SER A 176 12.59 -6.75 -16.85
N LEU A 177 12.42 -7.48 -15.75
CA LEU A 177 13.52 -8.14 -15.06
C LEU A 177 13.91 -9.45 -15.75
N ILE A 178 15.20 -9.74 -15.77
CA ILE A 178 15.73 -11.07 -16.11
C ILE A 178 15.48 -11.99 -14.92
N ALA A 179 14.60 -12.97 -15.10
CA ALA A 179 14.28 -13.99 -14.10
C ALA A 179 15.18 -15.23 -14.22
N ASP A 180 15.62 -15.57 -15.44
CA ASP A 180 16.58 -16.64 -15.70
C ASP A 180 17.81 -16.10 -16.44
N ASN A 181 18.86 -15.81 -15.67
CA ASN A 181 20.13 -15.29 -16.18
C ASN A 181 20.78 -16.21 -17.22
N SER A 182 20.60 -17.53 -17.09
CA SER A 182 21.25 -18.50 -17.96
C SER A 182 20.70 -18.49 -19.39
N LYS A 183 19.46 -18.02 -19.54
CA LYS A 183 18.78 -17.82 -20.82
C LYS A 183 19.08 -16.44 -21.40
N ALA A 184 18.97 -15.39 -20.59
CA ALA A 184 19.22 -14.01 -21.04
C ALA A 184 20.69 -13.74 -21.39
N PHE A 185 21.64 -14.50 -20.82
CA PHE A 185 23.08 -14.34 -21.03
C PHE A 185 23.72 -15.57 -21.69
N ASP A 186 22.99 -16.23 -22.60
CA ASP A 186 23.45 -17.44 -23.28
C ASP A 186 24.41 -17.17 -24.46
N GLY A 187 24.60 -15.90 -24.83
CA GLY A 187 25.54 -15.46 -25.88
C GLY A 187 24.90 -15.35 -27.26
N ASP A 188 23.58 -15.38 -27.35
CA ASP A 188 22.82 -15.12 -28.56
C ASP A 188 22.89 -13.64 -29.03
N TYR A 189 22.01 -13.27 -29.97
CA TYR A 189 21.98 -11.92 -30.54
C TYR A 189 21.48 -10.88 -29.53
N ASP A 190 20.51 -11.22 -28.68
CA ASP A 190 19.83 -10.26 -27.79
C ASP A 190 20.56 -10.08 -26.44
N THR A 191 21.44 -11.01 -26.06
CA THR A 191 22.31 -10.97 -24.87
C THR A 191 22.96 -9.61 -24.61
N VAL A 192 23.49 -8.92 -25.64
CA VAL A 192 24.12 -7.60 -25.48
C VAL A 192 23.10 -6.54 -25.06
N GLY A 193 21.92 -6.56 -25.69
CA GLY A 193 20.80 -5.67 -25.36
C GLY A 193 20.30 -5.90 -23.94
N TYR A 194 20.14 -7.16 -23.54
CA TYR A 194 19.76 -7.52 -22.18
C TYR A 194 20.80 -7.09 -21.15
N ASN A 195 22.09 -7.29 -21.42
CA ASN A 195 23.14 -6.83 -20.51
C ASN A 195 23.21 -5.30 -20.39
N MET A 196 22.76 -4.56 -21.40
CA MET A 196 22.70 -3.10 -21.34
C MET A 196 21.46 -2.57 -20.61
N TYR A 197 20.27 -3.03 -20.98
CA TYR A 197 19.03 -2.34 -20.63
C TYR A 197 18.21 -3.02 -19.53
N MET A 198 18.52 -4.27 -19.20
CA MET A 198 17.75 -5.05 -18.24
C MET A 198 18.48 -5.21 -16.91
N THR A 199 17.69 -5.47 -15.87
CA THR A 199 18.12 -5.72 -14.50
C THR A 199 17.72 -7.14 -14.13
N THR A 200 18.56 -7.87 -13.42
CA THR A 200 18.18 -9.21 -12.95
C THR A 200 17.23 -9.11 -11.75
N VAL A 201 16.45 -10.16 -11.49
CA VAL A 201 15.64 -10.25 -10.26
C VAL A 201 16.52 -10.13 -9.01
N THR A 202 17.71 -10.73 -9.01
CA THR A 202 18.68 -10.62 -7.92
C THR A 202 19.09 -9.17 -7.66
N GLU A 203 19.49 -8.44 -8.70
CA GLU A 203 19.89 -7.04 -8.60
C GLU A 203 18.74 -6.17 -8.12
N PHE A 204 17.53 -6.38 -8.65
CA PHE A 204 16.35 -5.63 -8.22
C PHE A 204 16.08 -5.84 -6.72
N LYS A 205 16.08 -7.10 -6.24
CA LYS A 205 15.89 -7.42 -4.82
C LYS A 205 16.97 -6.77 -3.95
N ASN A 206 18.24 -6.85 -4.36
CA ASN A 206 19.34 -6.21 -3.64
C ASN A 206 19.19 -4.68 -3.60
N MET A 207 18.74 -4.05 -4.69
CA MET A 207 18.50 -2.60 -4.76
C MET A 207 17.37 -2.19 -3.82
N MET A 208 16.23 -2.90 -3.84
CA MET A 208 15.08 -2.60 -2.97
C MET A 208 15.45 -2.76 -1.49
N GLU A 209 16.14 -3.84 -1.13
CA GLU A 209 16.61 -4.09 0.24
C GLU A 209 17.59 -3.01 0.71
N THR A 210 18.57 -2.65 -0.12
CA THR A 210 19.55 -1.60 0.22
C THR A 210 18.87 -0.25 0.38
N MET A 211 17.98 0.11 -0.54
CA MET A 211 17.21 1.36 -0.46
C MET A 211 16.30 1.38 0.79
N TYR A 212 15.60 0.29 1.09
CA TYR A 212 14.78 0.19 2.30
C TYR A 212 15.61 0.40 3.58
N ASN A 213 16.76 -0.27 3.70
CA ASN A 213 17.68 -0.13 4.82
C ASN A 213 18.25 1.31 4.95
N ASP A 214 18.42 2.00 3.82
CA ASP A 214 18.83 3.41 3.76
C ASP A 214 17.68 4.40 4.03
N GLY A 215 16.50 3.90 4.38
CA GLY A 215 15.34 4.68 4.80
C GLY A 215 14.43 5.11 3.65
N TYR A 216 14.59 4.59 2.44
CA TYR A 216 13.70 4.93 1.33
C TYR A 216 12.29 4.40 1.55
N VAL A 217 11.29 5.20 1.15
CA VAL A 217 9.86 4.88 1.19
C VAL A 217 9.25 5.18 -0.17
N LEU A 218 8.63 4.16 -0.77
CA LEU A 218 7.96 4.26 -2.06
C LEU A 218 6.68 5.09 -1.94
N VAL A 219 6.53 6.08 -2.81
CA VAL A 219 5.37 6.99 -2.89
C VAL A 219 4.84 7.04 -4.32
N ARG A 220 3.55 7.38 -4.47
CA ARG A 220 2.97 7.62 -5.80
C ARG A 220 3.47 8.92 -6.38
N ILE A 221 3.54 9.06 -7.71
CA ILE A 221 3.88 10.37 -8.31
C ILE A 221 2.83 11.42 -7.97
N HIS A 222 1.58 11.00 -7.78
CA HIS A 222 0.48 11.85 -7.33
C HIS A 222 0.60 12.28 -5.86
N ASP A 223 1.38 11.57 -5.03
CA ASP A 223 1.71 12.02 -3.66
C ASP A 223 2.79 13.11 -3.68
N VAL A 224 3.63 13.14 -4.72
CA VAL A 224 4.75 14.08 -4.85
C VAL A 224 4.28 15.49 -5.24
N ALA A 225 3.25 15.58 -6.07
CA ALA A 225 2.63 16.84 -6.46
C ALA A 225 1.12 16.66 -6.59
N LYS A 226 0.37 17.56 -5.96
CA LYS A 226 -1.09 17.51 -5.90
C LYS A 226 -1.71 18.66 -6.67
N GLU A 227 -2.79 18.35 -7.38
CA GLU A 227 -3.65 19.35 -7.99
C GLU A 227 -4.60 19.94 -6.93
N VAL A 228 -4.61 21.27 -6.77
CA VAL A 228 -5.47 21.98 -5.82
C VAL A 228 -6.37 22.95 -6.55
N THR A 229 -7.65 22.99 -6.18
CA THR A 229 -8.61 23.97 -6.66
C THR A 229 -8.40 25.31 -5.97
N GLN A 230 -8.28 26.37 -6.75
CA GLN A 230 -8.14 27.76 -6.29
C GLN A 230 -9.52 28.39 -6.05
N GLU A 231 -9.54 29.56 -5.38
CA GLU A 231 -10.77 30.29 -5.08
C GLU A 231 -11.59 30.68 -6.33
N ASP A 232 -10.93 30.88 -7.47
CA ASP A 232 -11.56 31.20 -8.75
C ASP A 232 -12.06 29.98 -9.53
N GLY A 233 -11.91 28.77 -8.98
CA GLY A 233 -12.32 27.50 -9.58
C GLY A 233 -11.30 26.90 -10.55
N SER A 234 -10.19 27.58 -10.84
CA SER A 234 -9.07 26.99 -11.60
C SER A 234 -8.29 26.00 -10.74
N THR A 235 -7.58 25.06 -11.35
CA THR A 235 -6.68 24.14 -10.64
C THR A 235 -5.23 24.52 -10.85
N LYS A 236 -4.38 24.17 -9.88
CA LYS A 236 -2.93 24.22 -10.04
C LYS A 236 -2.22 23.09 -9.32
N PHE A 237 -1.05 22.67 -9.78
CA PHE A 237 -0.20 21.80 -9.00
C PHE A 237 0.59 22.56 -7.92
N VAL A 238 0.72 21.93 -6.76
CA VAL A 238 1.59 22.34 -5.66
C VAL A 238 2.38 21.12 -5.17
N PRO A 239 3.53 21.32 -4.50
CA PRO A 239 4.20 20.23 -3.77
C PRO A 239 3.21 19.44 -2.90
N GLY A 240 3.28 18.11 -2.99
CA GLY A 240 2.54 17.23 -2.11
C GLY A 240 3.15 17.21 -0.71
N ASP A 241 2.33 16.90 0.30
CA ASP A 241 2.77 16.85 1.69
C ASP A 241 2.91 15.39 2.11
N ILE A 242 4.14 14.88 2.14
CA ILE A 242 4.44 13.50 2.53
C ILE A 242 5.11 13.55 3.89
N TYR A 243 4.42 13.07 4.93
CA TYR A 243 4.92 13.07 6.30
C TYR A 243 5.39 11.67 6.69
N LEU A 244 6.65 11.57 7.12
CA LEU A 244 7.30 10.31 7.46
C LEU A 244 8.10 10.45 8.76
N PRO A 245 8.45 9.35 9.43
CA PRO A 245 9.41 9.37 10.53
C PRO A 245 10.76 9.98 10.12
N GLU A 246 11.48 10.51 11.12
CA GLU A 246 12.82 11.08 10.91
C GLU A 246 13.76 10.09 10.20
N GLY A 247 14.49 10.58 9.20
CA GLY A 247 15.46 9.80 8.42
C GLY A 247 14.87 9.02 7.24
N LYS A 248 13.54 8.91 7.12
CA LYS A 248 12.90 8.30 5.95
C LYS A 248 12.98 9.22 4.73
N LYS A 249 13.01 8.65 3.51
CA LYS A 249 13.27 9.32 2.24
C LYS A 249 12.23 8.91 1.18
N PRO A 250 11.27 9.75 0.81
CA PRO A 250 10.33 9.41 -0.26
C PRO A 250 11.02 9.27 -1.62
N PHE A 251 10.61 8.28 -2.41
CA PHE A 251 11.04 8.08 -3.80
C PHE A 251 9.94 7.44 -4.66
N VAL A 252 10.06 7.56 -5.98
CA VAL A 252 9.13 7.00 -6.97
C VAL A 252 9.84 5.89 -7.76
N LEU A 253 9.09 4.86 -8.15
CA LEU A 253 9.56 3.77 -8.99
C LEU A 253 8.66 3.63 -10.23
N SER A 254 9.25 3.37 -11.40
CA SER A 254 8.47 2.97 -12.58
C SER A 254 9.10 1.80 -13.33
N GLN A 255 8.27 1.07 -14.06
CA GLN A 255 8.69 0.07 -15.03
C GLN A 255 8.29 0.52 -16.44
N ASP A 256 9.23 0.46 -17.38
CA ASP A 256 9.01 0.77 -18.78
C ASP A 256 8.71 -0.50 -19.58
N ASP A 257 7.97 -0.35 -20.68
CA ASP A 257 7.69 -1.41 -21.67
C ASP A 257 7.00 -2.67 -21.10
N VAL A 258 5.94 -2.49 -20.30
CA VAL A 258 5.20 -3.59 -19.65
C VAL A 258 4.25 -4.31 -20.63
N ASN A 259 4.83 -4.84 -21.70
CA ASN A 259 4.13 -5.42 -22.85
C ASN A 259 4.56 -6.86 -23.16
N TYR A 260 5.74 -7.29 -22.68
CA TYR A 260 6.29 -8.64 -22.86
C TYR A 260 6.31 -9.06 -24.34
N TYR A 261 7.29 -8.50 -25.04
CA TYR A 261 7.44 -8.60 -26.49
C TYR A 261 7.83 -10.00 -26.95
N ASP A 262 7.46 -10.36 -28.18
CA ASP A 262 7.74 -11.68 -28.77
C ASP A 262 9.25 -12.02 -28.77
N TYR A 263 10.13 -11.01 -28.87
CA TYR A 263 11.58 -11.23 -28.83
C TYR A 263 12.10 -11.66 -27.46
N MET A 264 11.31 -11.54 -26.39
CA MET A 264 11.71 -11.99 -25.04
C MET A 264 11.34 -13.47 -24.78
N ASP A 265 10.57 -14.09 -25.69
CA ASP A 265 10.07 -15.45 -25.52
C ASP A 265 11.22 -16.46 -25.54
N GLY A 266 11.43 -17.11 -24.39
CA GLY A 266 12.49 -18.10 -24.22
C GLY A 266 13.77 -17.56 -23.58
N ASP A 267 13.88 -16.25 -23.39
CA ASP A 267 15.12 -15.59 -22.94
C ASP A 267 15.13 -15.26 -21.44
N GLY A 268 14.29 -15.95 -20.67
CA GLY A 268 14.31 -15.86 -19.20
C GLY A 268 13.54 -14.67 -18.62
N PHE A 269 12.53 -14.17 -19.33
CA PHE A 269 11.61 -13.12 -18.87
C PHE A 269 10.24 -13.69 -18.52
N ALA A 270 9.49 -12.94 -17.71
CA ALA A 270 8.05 -13.14 -17.60
C ALA A 270 7.36 -12.92 -18.97
N SER A 271 6.23 -13.59 -19.20
CA SER A 271 5.46 -13.52 -20.45
C SER A 271 4.28 -12.56 -20.38
N LYS A 272 3.70 -12.33 -19.19
CA LYS A 272 2.57 -11.39 -18.97
C LYS A 272 2.28 -11.17 -17.49
N ILE A 273 1.47 -10.15 -17.20
CA ILE A 273 0.85 -9.97 -15.88
C ILE A 273 -0.47 -10.76 -15.83
N VAL A 274 -0.64 -11.54 -14.76
CA VAL A 274 -1.86 -12.32 -14.48
C VAL A 274 -2.39 -11.97 -13.09
N ILE A 275 -3.62 -12.40 -12.81
CA ILE A 275 -4.22 -12.28 -11.48
C ILE A 275 -4.11 -13.65 -10.80
N ASP A 276 -3.58 -13.68 -9.58
CA ASP A 276 -3.45 -14.90 -8.80
C ASP A 276 -4.80 -15.37 -8.20
N GLU A 277 -4.78 -16.47 -7.46
CA GLU A 277 -5.97 -17.03 -6.80
C GLU A 277 -6.57 -16.12 -5.71
N ASN A 278 -5.80 -15.15 -5.21
CA ASN A 278 -6.21 -14.18 -4.20
C ASN A 278 -6.69 -12.86 -4.81
N GLY A 279 -6.68 -12.73 -6.15
CA GLY A 279 -7.07 -11.51 -6.84
C GLY A 279 -5.95 -10.48 -6.98
N LYS A 280 -4.70 -10.83 -6.65
CA LYS A 280 -3.54 -9.93 -6.74
C LYS A 280 -2.84 -10.02 -8.09
N PRO A 281 -2.32 -8.89 -8.62
CA PRO A 281 -1.49 -8.91 -9.81
C PRO A 281 -0.13 -9.58 -9.51
N THR A 282 0.27 -10.47 -10.40
CA THR A 282 1.54 -11.21 -10.38
C THR A 282 1.98 -11.50 -11.82
N THR A 283 3.08 -12.21 -12.04
CA THR A 283 3.56 -12.52 -13.40
C THR A 283 3.57 -14.00 -13.71
N GLU A 284 3.34 -14.31 -14.99
CA GLU A 284 3.49 -15.64 -15.56
C GLU A 284 4.84 -15.74 -16.27
N MET A 285 5.46 -16.92 -16.24
CA MET A 285 6.62 -17.27 -17.06
C MET A 285 6.35 -18.60 -17.79
N ILE A 286 6.85 -18.72 -19.03
CA ILE A 286 6.75 -19.94 -19.84
C ILE A 286 8.01 -20.78 -19.62
N LEU A 287 7.84 -22.06 -19.30
CA LEU A 287 8.92 -23.02 -19.10
C LEU A 287 9.32 -23.70 -20.42
N ASP A 288 10.47 -24.38 -20.44
CA ASP A 288 11.02 -25.07 -21.62
C ASP A 288 10.09 -26.13 -22.22
N ASP A 289 9.24 -26.75 -21.40
CA ASP A 289 8.25 -27.73 -21.85
C ASP A 289 6.95 -27.11 -22.36
N GLY A 290 6.88 -25.76 -22.39
CA GLY A 290 5.71 -24.98 -22.79
C GLY A 290 4.63 -24.84 -21.72
N SER A 291 4.83 -25.39 -20.51
CA SER A 291 3.96 -25.11 -19.37
C SER A 291 4.21 -23.72 -18.81
N THR A 292 3.26 -23.20 -18.02
CA THR A 292 3.37 -21.89 -17.40
C THR A 292 3.43 -21.99 -15.89
N VAL A 293 4.18 -21.07 -15.28
CA VAL A 293 4.28 -20.88 -13.84
C VAL A 293 3.99 -19.44 -13.47
N VAL A 294 3.45 -19.23 -12.28
CA VAL A 294 3.10 -17.90 -11.76
C VAL A 294 3.96 -17.61 -10.53
N GLY A 295 4.53 -16.42 -10.42
CA GLY A 295 5.48 -16.09 -9.36
C GLY A 295 6.20 -14.76 -9.52
N PRO A 296 7.22 -14.49 -8.67
CA PRO A 296 7.97 -13.23 -8.64
C PRO A 296 9.01 -13.16 -9.78
N TYR A 297 8.56 -13.12 -11.02
CA TYR A 297 9.43 -13.14 -12.21
C TYR A 297 9.68 -11.76 -12.84
N ASP A 298 9.01 -10.71 -12.36
CA ASP A 298 9.19 -9.33 -12.85
C ASP A 298 8.81 -8.28 -11.79
N VAL A 299 9.11 -7.00 -12.05
CA VAL A 299 8.97 -5.87 -11.10
C VAL A 299 7.65 -5.90 -10.35
N VAL A 300 6.51 -6.10 -11.02
CA VAL A 300 5.18 -6.12 -10.37
C VAL A 300 5.13 -7.13 -9.24
N SER A 301 5.44 -8.38 -9.56
CA SER A 301 5.38 -9.51 -8.64
C SER A 301 6.48 -9.47 -7.58
N VAL A 302 7.70 -9.08 -7.94
CA VAL A 302 8.86 -9.01 -7.02
C VAL A 302 8.70 -7.86 -6.03
N LEU A 303 8.24 -6.69 -6.48
CA LEU A 303 7.98 -5.55 -5.61
C LEU A 303 6.80 -5.81 -4.68
N ASN A 304 5.77 -6.52 -5.15
CA ASN A 304 4.64 -6.90 -4.31
C ASN A 304 5.05 -7.83 -3.17
N GLU A 305 5.84 -8.87 -3.45
CA GLU A 305 6.42 -9.74 -2.42
C GLU A 305 7.25 -8.93 -1.42
N PHE A 306 8.11 -8.03 -1.91
CA PHE A 306 8.93 -7.17 -1.03
C PHE A 306 8.10 -6.26 -0.13
N ILE A 307 7.02 -5.66 -0.63
CA ILE A 307 6.13 -4.81 0.17
C ILE A 307 5.31 -5.63 1.18
N GLU A 308 4.97 -6.88 0.87
CA GLU A 308 4.31 -7.77 1.82
C GLU A 308 5.22 -8.12 3.01
N GLU A 309 6.52 -8.30 2.75
CA GLU A 309 7.54 -8.51 3.79
C GLU A 309 7.89 -7.21 4.53
N HIS A 310 7.87 -6.07 3.83
CA HIS A 310 8.24 -4.74 4.32
C HIS A 310 7.11 -3.71 4.11
N PRO A 311 5.97 -3.84 4.81
CA PRO A 311 4.82 -2.96 4.60
C PRO A 311 5.10 -1.47 4.87
N ASP A 312 6.10 -1.14 5.70
CA ASP A 312 6.53 0.24 5.96
C ASP A 312 7.44 0.83 4.86
N PHE A 313 7.77 0.06 3.82
CA PHE A 313 8.39 0.56 2.59
C PHE A 313 7.39 1.33 1.71
N SER A 314 6.09 1.08 1.88
CA SER A 314 5.03 1.60 1.01
C SER A 314 4.20 2.68 1.69
N TYR A 315 4.28 3.91 1.18
CA TYR A 315 3.45 5.01 1.68
C TYR A 315 2.01 4.85 1.21
N LYS A 316 1.10 4.61 2.14
CA LYS A 316 -0.34 4.45 1.90
C LYS A 316 -0.65 3.43 0.79
N GLY A 317 0.08 2.32 0.80
CA GLY A 317 -0.06 1.25 -0.19
C GLY A 317 0.42 1.64 -1.60
N ALA A 318 1.28 2.66 -1.74
CA ALA A 318 1.91 2.99 -3.02
C ALA A 318 2.70 1.80 -3.59
N LYS A 319 2.52 1.54 -4.88
CA LYS A 319 3.36 0.66 -5.70
C LYS A 319 4.14 1.51 -6.71
N GLY A 320 4.59 0.92 -7.80
CA GLY A 320 5.24 1.64 -8.89
C GLY A 320 4.26 2.19 -9.93
N ILE A 321 4.83 2.78 -10.98
CA ILE A 321 4.14 3.22 -12.19
C ILE A 321 4.47 2.25 -13.33
N LEU A 322 3.47 1.71 -14.03
CA LEU A 322 3.67 0.85 -15.19
C LEU A 322 3.48 1.64 -16.48
N ALA A 323 4.54 1.79 -17.27
CA ALA A 323 4.51 2.45 -18.57
C ALA A 323 4.14 1.43 -19.66
N ILE A 324 2.94 1.60 -20.22
CA ILE A 324 2.37 0.65 -21.18
C ILE A 324 2.47 1.23 -22.59
N THR A 325 2.99 0.44 -23.54
CA THR A 325 2.94 0.76 -24.98
C THR A 325 1.73 0.11 -25.65
N GLY A 326 1.47 0.43 -26.91
CA GLY A 326 0.49 -0.29 -27.72
C GLY A 326 1.12 -1.27 -28.72
N TYR A 327 2.44 -1.35 -28.74
CA TYR A 327 3.18 -2.24 -29.62
C TYR A 327 3.13 -3.67 -29.03
N GLU A 328 2.71 -4.65 -29.84
CA GLU A 328 2.49 -6.04 -29.43
C GLU A 328 1.52 -6.19 -28.24
N GLY A 329 0.59 -5.24 -28.12
CA GLY A 329 -0.55 -5.31 -27.22
C GLY A 329 -0.34 -4.52 -25.93
N ALA A 330 -0.76 -5.07 -24.79
CA ALA A 330 -0.62 -4.45 -23.47
C ALA A 330 -0.56 -5.52 -22.37
N LEU A 331 0.30 -5.33 -21.36
CA LEU A 331 0.44 -6.22 -20.19
C LEU A 331 0.78 -7.69 -20.53
N GLY A 332 1.25 -7.96 -21.75
CA GLY A 332 1.53 -9.32 -22.27
C GLY A 332 0.38 -9.99 -23.02
N TYR A 333 -0.67 -9.23 -23.38
CA TYR A 333 -1.82 -9.73 -24.14
C TYR A 333 -1.88 -9.03 -25.51
N ARG A 334 -2.20 -9.78 -26.58
CA ARG A 334 -2.14 -9.30 -27.97
C ARG A 334 -3.41 -8.52 -28.33
N THR A 335 -3.52 -7.31 -27.80
CA THR A 335 -4.64 -6.38 -27.98
C THR A 335 -4.47 -5.42 -29.16
N ASP A 336 -3.40 -5.56 -29.94
CA ASP A 336 -3.04 -4.70 -31.07
C ASP A 336 -3.36 -5.32 -32.44
N ASP A 337 -3.54 -6.65 -32.51
CA ASP A 337 -3.86 -7.37 -33.74
C ASP A 337 -5.27 -8.00 -33.73
N PRO A 338 -6.26 -7.40 -34.43
CA PRO A 338 -7.61 -7.96 -34.58
C PRO A 338 -7.67 -9.33 -35.27
N ALA A 339 -6.60 -9.77 -35.95
CA ALA A 339 -6.51 -11.11 -36.53
C ALA A 339 -6.10 -12.18 -35.51
N SER A 340 -5.60 -11.79 -34.33
CA SER A 340 -5.27 -12.72 -33.25
C SER A 340 -6.52 -13.51 -32.82
N PRO A 341 -6.43 -14.85 -32.67
CA PRO A 341 -7.57 -15.65 -32.22
C PRO A 341 -8.01 -15.32 -30.78
N THR A 342 -7.15 -14.69 -29.97
CA THR A 342 -7.43 -14.29 -28.60
C THR A 342 -7.81 -12.82 -28.45
N TYR A 343 -7.83 -12.02 -29.52
CA TYR A 343 -7.95 -10.55 -29.48
C TYR A 343 -9.02 -10.01 -28.52
N GLU A 344 -10.28 -10.47 -28.64
CA GLU A 344 -11.36 -9.98 -27.77
C GLU A 344 -11.23 -10.50 -26.32
N GLN A 345 -10.72 -11.71 -26.13
CA GLN A 345 -10.47 -12.26 -24.80
C GLN A 345 -9.33 -11.52 -24.09
N ASP A 346 -8.28 -11.19 -24.83
CA ASP A 346 -7.12 -10.45 -24.37
C ASP A 346 -7.53 -9.05 -23.91
N LYS A 347 -8.37 -8.35 -24.68
CA LYS A 347 -8.91 -7.03 -24.29
C LYS A 347 -9.73 -7.09 -22.99
N GLU A 348 -10.58 -8.09 -22.82
CA GLU A 348 -11.34 -8.27 -21.58
C GLU A 348 -10.45 -8.67 -20.39
N THR A 349 -9.34 -9.37 -20.66
CA THR A 349 -8.37 -9.74 -19.63
C THR A 349 -7.54 -8.54 -19.19
N VAL A 350 -7.04 -7.74 -20.13
CA VAL A 350 -6.30 -6.49 -19.85
C VAL A 350 -7.14 -5.55 -18.98
N LYS A 351 -8.43 -5.39 -19.25
CA LYS A 351 -9.33 -4.58 -18.40
C LYS A 351 -9.33 -5.06 -16.94
N LYS A 352 -9.41 -6.37 -16.72
CA LYS A 352 -9.41 -6.96 -15.36
C LYS A 352 -8.06 -6.82 -14.69
N VAL A 353 -6.97 -7.08 -15.42
CA VAL A 353 -5.61 -6.95 -14.89
C VAL A 353 -5.30 -5.50 -14.54
N ALA A 354 -5.67 -4.54 -15.40
CA ALA A 354 -5.51 -3.12 -15.12
C ALA A 354 -6.30 -2.67 -13.88
N GLN A 355 -7.52 -3.18 -13.69
CA GLN A 355 -8.27 -2.92 -12.47
C GLN A 355 -7.59 -3.52 -11.24
N ALA A 356 -7.14 -4.77 -11.30
CA ALA A 356 -6.42 -5.42 -10.19
C ALA A 356 -5.13 -4.68 -9.83
N LEU A 357 -4.38 -4.19 -10.82
CA LEU A 357 -3.21 -3.33 -10.62
C LEU A 357 -3.57 -2.05 -9.87
N ARG A 358 -4.62 -1.35 -10.27
CA ARG A 358 -5.08 -0.12 -9.60
C ARG A 358 -5.57 -0.38 -8.18
N ASP A 359 -6.32 -1.46 -7.97
CA ASP A 359 -6.82 -1.86 -6.65
C ASP A 359 -5.67 -2.24 -5.70
N ASP A 360 -4.58 -2.81 -6.24
CA ASP A 360 -3.35 -3.14 -5.51
C ASP A 360 -2.47 -1.90 -5.24
N GLY A 361 -2.75 -0.77 -5.89
CA GLY A 361 -2.07 0.51 -5.66
C GLY A 361 -1.06 0.94 -6.72
N TRP A 362 -1.00 0.23 -7.86
CA TRP A 362 -0.19 0.60 -9.03
C TRP A 362 -0.78 1.79 -9.79
N GLU A 363 0.12 2.64 -10.28
CA GLU A 363 -0.21 3.70 -11.21
C GLU A 363 0.10 3.23 -12.64
N ILE A 364 -0.62 3.77 -13.61
CA ILE A 364 -0.43 3.40 -15.02
C ILE A 364 -0.07 4.66 -15.80
N ALA A 365 0.90 4.53 -16.70
CA ALA A 365 1.40 5.58 -17.56
C ALA A 365 1.34 5.17 -19.03
N SER A 366 1.24 6.15 -19.90
CA SER A 366 1.48 5.97 -21.32
C SER A 366 2.99 5.92 -21.57
N HIS A 367 3.40 4.93 -22.35
CA HIS A 367 4.71 4.92 -23.00
C HIS A 367 4.57 5.07 -24.52
N THR A 368 3.51 5.78 -24.95
CA THR A 368 3.07 5.95 -26.35
C THR A 368 2.59 4.66 -27.01
N TRP A 369 1.97 4.72 -28.19
CA TRP A 369 1.56 3.49 -28.87
C TRP A 369 2.78 2.78 -29.46
N GLY A 370 3.61 3.50 -30.22
CA GLY A 370 4.67 2.89 -31.04
C GLY A 370 6.08 2.99 -30.47
N HIS A 371 6.25 3.37 -29.20
CA HIS A 371 7.55 3.57 -28.55
C HIS A 371 8.53 4.40 -29.39
N ARG A 372 8.07 5.57 -29.86
CA ARG A 372 8.82 6.42 -30.81
C ARG A 372 9.40 7.66 -30.17
N ASN A 373 10.53 8.13 -30.69
CA ASN A 373 11.15 9.38 -30.25
C ASN A 373 10.20 10.57 -30.48
N MET A 374 9.59 11.05 -29.39
CA MET A 374 8.57 12.09 -29.42
C MET A 374 9.14 13.46 -29.81
N GLN A 375 10.43 13.69 -29.64
CA GLN A 375 11.08 14.94 -30.04
C GLN A 375 11.22 15.05 -31.55
N THR A 376 11.72 14.00 -32.21
CA THR A 376 12.03 14.01 -33.65
C THR A 376 10.86 13.66 -34.55
N ASN A 377 9.82 12.99 -34.01
CA ASN A 377 8.64 12.64 -34.79
C ASN A 377 7.91 13.87 -35.35
N SER A 378 7.40 13.76 -36.58
CA SER A 378 6.53 14.79 -37.15
C SER A 378 5.24 14.92 -36.33
N MET A 379 4.61 16.10 -36.35
CA MET A 379 3.35 16.30 -35.63
C MET A 379 2.23 15.35 -36.11
N SER A 380 2.20 14.99 -37.40
CA SER A 380 1.22 14.02 -37.92
C SER A 380 1.41 12.63 -37.32
N LEU A 381 2.66 12.16 -37.24
CA LEU A 381 2.98 10.88 -36.62
C LEU A 381 2.71 10.92 -35.12
N PHE A 382 3.05 12.02 -34.45
CA PHE A 382 2.75 12.24 -33.04
C PHE A 382 1.25 12.13 -32.72
N LYS A 383 0.39 12.80 -33.51
CA LYS A 383 -1.07 12.72 -33.35
C LYS A 383 -1.60 11.32 -33.61
N THR A 384 -1.09 10.67 -34.66
CA THR A 384 -1.50 9.29 -35.00
C THR A 384 -1.16 8.33 -33.87
N ASP A 385 0.05 8.43 -33.33
CA ASP A 385 0.53 7.58 -32.24
C ASP A 385 -0.29 7.77 -30.96
N ALA A 386 -0.49 9.03 -30.55
CA ALA A 386 -1.27 9.35 -29.34
C ALA A 386 -2.77 9.02 -29.47
N ASN A 387 -3.38 9.21 -30.64
CA ASN A 387 -4.77 8.77 -30.89
C ASN A 387 -4.88 7.24 -30.81
N ARG A 388 -3.93 6.53 -31.42
CA ARG A 388 -3.95 5.08 -31.41
C ARG A 388 -3.75 4.52 -30.00
N TRP A 389 -2.90 5.16 -29.19
CA TRP A 389 -2.73 4.80 -27.79
C TRP A 389 -4.05 4.98 -26.99
N GLU A 390 -4.75 6.11 -27.16
CA GLU A 390 -6.05 6.34 -26.52
C GLU A 390 -7.10 5.30 -26.96
N GLU A 391 -7.18 5.02 -28.26
CA GLU A 391 -8.15 4.09 -28.84
C GLU A 391 -7.90 2.62 -28.46
N GLU A 392 -6.65 2.16 -28.52
CA GLU A 392 -6.30 0.74 -28.40
C GLU A 392 -5.81 0.33 -27.00
N VAL A 393 -5.23 1.26 -26.24
CA VAL A 393 -4.62 0.98 -24.93
C VAL A 393 -5.43 1.62 -23.80
N GLU A 394 -5.57 2.95 -23.79
CA GLU A 394 -6.26 3.68 -22.71
C GLU A 394 -7.71 3.20 -22.53
N SER A 395 -8.39 2.92 -23.64
CA SER A 395 -9.76 2.39 -23.62
C SER A 395 -9.92 1.06 -22.87
N LEU A 396 -8.81 0.34 -22.63
CA LEU A 396 -8.77 -0.92 -21.87
C LEU A 396 -8.34 -0.71 -20.42
N ILE A 397 -7.38 0.18 -20.17
CA ILE A 397 -6.73 0.36 -18.86
C ILE A 397 -7.32 1.50 -18.01
N GLY A 398 -8.26 2.26 -18.59
CA GLY A 398 -8.87 3.44 -17.99
C GLY A 398 -8.01 4.70 -18.11
N PRO A 399 -8.48 5.85 -17.59
CA PRO A 399 -7.81 7.13 -17.77
C PRO A 399 -6.37 7.15 -17.28
N VAL A 400 -5.50 7.85 -18.02
CA VAL A 400 -4.09 8.03 -17.69
C VAL A 400 -3.68 9.48 -17.91
N ASP A 401 -2.99 10.06 -16.93
CA ASP A 401 -2.44 11.41 -17.01
C ASP A 401 -0.91 11.45 -16.90
N ILE A 402 -0.25 10.29 -16.80
CA ILE A 402 1.21 10.15 -16.75
C ILE A 402 1.74 9.77 -18.13
N MET A 403 2.63 10.59 -18.68
CA MET A 403 3.40 10.32 -19.89
C MET A 403 4.85 10.02 -19.50
N ILE A 404 5.29 8.81 -19.76
CA ILE A 404 6.71 8.44 -19.68
C ILE A 404 7.27 8.47 -21.11
N PHE A 405 8.29 9.30 -21.35
CA PHE A 405 8.81 9.49 -22.69
C PHE A 405 9.64 8.29 -23.17
N PRO A 406 9.33 7.70 -24.34
CA PRO A 406 10.20 6.74 -25.01
C PRO A 406 11.63 7.26 -25.13
N TYR A 407 12.60 6.39 -24.86
CA TYR A 407 14.03 6.73 -24.82
C TYR A 407 14.41 7.82 -23.79
N GLY A 408 13.49 8.20 -22.90
CA GLY A 408 13.68 9.29 -21.95
C GLY A 408 13.75 10.69 -22.56
N VAL A 409 13.44 10.84 -23.85
CA VAL A 409 13.64 12.11 -24.59
C VAL A 409 12.38 12.96 -24.56
N ASP A 410 12.47 14.08 -23.86
CA ASP A 410 11.43 15.11 -23.80
C ASP A 410 11.13 15.71 -25.19
N PHE A 411 9.85 15.85 -25.53
CA PHE A 411 9.40 16.42 -26.81
C PHE A 411 9.71 17.93 -26.93
N GLU A 412 9.97 18.62 -25.82
CA GLU A 412 10.29 20.05 -25.81
C GLU A 412 11.43 20.38 -24.82
N THR A 413 12.56 20.84 -25.36
CA THR A 413 13.73 21.23 -24.53
C THR A 413 13.58 22.67 -24.04
N THR A 414 12.84 22.89 -22.96
CA THR A 414 12.66 24.22 -22.33
C THR A 414 12.82 24.15 -20.82
N MET A 415 13.38 25.21 -20.21
CA MET A 415 13.35 25.39 -18.76
C MET A 415 12.17 26.27 -18.30
N GLY A 416 11.49 26.91 -19.25
CA GLY A 416 10.34 27.77 -18.99
C GLY A 416 9.06 26.96 -18.86
N HIS A 417 8.09 27.29 -19.71
CA HIS A 417 6.85 26.54 -19.85
C HIS A 417 6.84 25.84 -21.19
N TYR A 418 6.33 24.60 -21.23
CA TYR A 418 5.93 23.98 -22.47
C TYR A 418 4.92 24.86 -23.21
N LYS A 419 5.11 24.96 -24.52
CA LYS A 419 4.26 25.76 -25.42
C LYS A 419 4.14 25.16 -26.82
N SER A 420 4.81 24.05 -27.08
CA SER A 420 4.79 23.37 -28.37
C SER A 420 3.40 22.84 -28.70
N GLU A 421 3.15 22.63 -30.00
CA GLU A 421 1.92 21.97 -30.46
C GLU A 421 1.79 20.56 -29.87
N LYS A 422 2.91 19.85 -29.68
CA LYS A 422 2.98 18.52 -29.05
C LYS A 422 2.49 18.55 -27.60
N TYR A 423 2.95 19.50 -26.80
CA TYR A 423 2.47 19.69 -25.44
C TYR A 423 0.97 19.97 -25.39
N ASN A 424 0.50 20.95 -26.16
CA ASN A 424 -0.92 21.33 -26.14
C ASN A 424 -1.80 20.14 -26.52
N TYR A 425 -1.35 19.30 -27.46
CA TYR A 425 -2.07 18.11 -27.88
C TYR A 425 -2.13 17.02 -26.79
N LEU A 426 -1.03 16.75 -26.08
CA LEU A 426 -1.07 15.80 -24.95
C LEU A 426 -1.86 16.34 -23.77
N LYS A 427 -1.77 17.65 -23.50
CA LYS A 427 -2.59 18.31 -22.49
C LYS A 427 -4.09 18.18 -22.80
N GLU A 428 -4.50 18.35 -24.06
CA GLU A 428 -5.87 18.13 -24.51
C GLU A 428 -6.35 16.69 -24.32
N LYS A 429 -5.42 15.71 -24.37
CA LYS A 429 -5.69 14.31 -24.04
C LYS A 429 -5.66 13.98 -22.55
N GLY A 430 -5.41 14.96 -21.68
CA GLY A 430 -5.47 14.79 -20.23
C GLY A 430 -4.14 14.53 -19.53
N PHE A 431 -3.01 14.50 -20.26
CA PHE A 431 -1.68 14.31 -19.65
C PHE A 431 -1.24 15.51 -18.81
N LYS A 432 -0.82 15.23 -17.57
CA LYS A 432 -0.39 16.21 -16.56
C LYS A 432 1.01 15.93 -16.02
N PHE A 433 1.46 14.68 -15.99
CA PHE A 433 2.81 14.31 -15.56
C PHE A 433 3.65 13.90 -16.76
N TYR A 434 4.86 14.44 -16.87
CA TYR A 434 5.75 14.23 -18.01
C TYR A 434 7.13 13.77 -17.52
N CYS A 435 7.49 12.54 -17.82
CA CYS A 435 8.66 11.89 -17.24
C CYS A 435 9.75 11.62 -18.28
N GLY A 436 10.89 12.30 -18.13
CA GLY A 436 12.09 12.10 -18.94
C GLY A 436 13.18 11.31 -18.20
N VAL A 437 14.38 11.21 -18.78
CA VAL A 437 15.53 10.58 -18.13
C VAL A 437 16.63 11.61 -17.88
N ASP A 438 17.22 11.59 -16.69
CA ASP A 438 18.44 12.33 -16.36
C ASP A 438 19.28 11.54 -15.34
N SER A 439 20.56 11.88 -15.27
CA SER A 439 21.54 11.31 -14.34
C SER A 439 21.30 11.69 -12.87
N LYS A 440 20.44 12.67 -12.60
CA LYS A 440 20.14 13.18 -11.25
C LYS A 440 18.66 13.51 -11.12
N PRO A 441 18.11 13.52 -9.89
CA PRO A 441 16.77 14.03 -9.63
C PRO A 441 16.62 15.46 -10.12
N TRP A 442 15.62 15.66 -10.97
CA TRP A 442 15.18 16.97 -11.41
C TRP A 442 13.67 16.96 -11.62
N MET A 443 13.02 18.03 -11.20
CA MET A 443 11.57 18.16 -11.28
C MET A 443 11.17 19.63 -11.44
N HIS A 444 10.14 19.87 -12.24
CA HIS A 444 9.45 21.14 -12.36
C HIS A 444 7.97 20.96 -12.07
N ILE A 445 7.49 21.52 -10.96
CA ILE A 445 6.06 21.65 -10.66
C ILE A 445 5.61 23.00 -11.24
N LYS A 446 4.76 22.97 -12.26
CA LYS A 446 4.12 24.14 -12.87
C LYS A 446 2.64 24.13 -12.52
N ASP A 447 1.95 25.25 -12.73
CA ASP A 447 0.52 25.33 -12.41
C ASP A 447 -0.29 24.22 -13.11
N GLU A 448 -0.04 23.94 -14.39
CA GLU A 448 -0.89 23.01 -15.16
C GLU A 448 -0.32 21.59 -15.31
N TYR A 449 0.95 21.36 -14.95
CA TYR A 449 1.62 20.08 -15.18
C TYR A 449 2.87 19.92 -14.31
N VAL A 450 3.34 18.69 -14.22
CA VAL A 450 4.59 18.34 -13.54
C VAL A 450 5.53 17.66 -14.53
N ARG A 451 6.80 18.03 -14.46
CA ARG A 451 7.89 17.30 -15.12
C ARG A 451 8.75 16.66 -14.06
N MET A 452 9.11 15.40 -14.25
CA MET A 452 10.03 14.68 -13.37
C MET A 452 11.02 13.89 -14.22
N THR A 453 12.28 13.85 -13.82
CA THR A 453 13.28 12.99 -14.48
C THR A 453 13.46 11.72 -13.69
N ARG A 454 13.80 10.67 -14.42
CA ARG A 454 13.97 9.32 -13.90
C ARG A 454 15.39 8.84 -14.12
N ARG A 455 15.89 8.03 -13.20
CA ARG A 455 17.23 7.45 -13.22
C ARG A 455 17.15 5.97 -13.59
N PRO A 456 17.84 5.52 -14.66
CA PRO A 456 17.87 4.11 -15.01
C PRO A 456 18.67 3.34 -13.97
N LEU A 457 18.15 2.19 -13.54
CA LEU A 457 18.84 1.23 -12.69
C LEU A 457 19.07 -0.09 -13.45
N ASP A 458 19.76 0.01 -14.59
CA ASP A 458 20.03 -1.07 -15.54
C ASP A 458 21.53 -1.41 -15.66
N GLY A 459 21.84 -2.42 -16.48
CA GLY A 459 23.23 -2.85 -16.71
C GLY A 459 24.13 -1.76 -17.29
N GLN A 460 23.61 -0.83 -18.09
CA GLN A 460 24.39 0.31 -18.59
C GLN A 460 24.73 1.28 -17.45
N ALA A 461 23.76 1.62 -16.60
CA ALA A 461 23.98 2.45 -15.43
C ALA A 461 25.01 1.82 -14.49
N MET A 462 24.93 0.50 -14.27
CA MET A 462 25.85 -0.24 -13.41
C MET A 462 27.25 -0.40 -14.02
N LEU A 463 27.37 -0.84 -15.27
CA LEU A 463 28.65 -1.25 -15.86
C LEU A 463 29.39 -0.11 -16.58
N GLU A 464 28.68 0.87 -17.12
CA GLU A 464 29.28 2.00 -17.87
C GLU A 464 29.28 3.31 -17.06
N PHE A 465 28.24 3.55 -16.26
CA PHE A 465 28.09 4.80 -15.50
C PHE A 465 27.91 4.62 -13.99
N PRO A 466 28.70 3.78 -13.29
CA PRO A 466 28.46 3.42 -11.88
C PRO A 466 28.43 4.62 -10.92
N LYS A 467 29.18 5.69 -11.25
CA LYS A 467 29.18 6.96 -10.49
C LYS A 467 27.82 7.63 -10.40
N ARG A 468 26.91 7.30 -11.31
CA ARG A 468 25.53 7.78 -11.27
C ARG A 468 24.69 7.07 -10.24
N LEU A 469 25.18 6.05 -9.53
CA LEU A 469 24.42 5.25 -8.57
C LEU A 469 25.00 5.31 -7.14
N GLU A 470 26.18 5.89 -6.96
CA GLU A 470 26.93 5.93 -5.68
C GLU A 470 26.17 6.64 -4.53
N ASP A 471 25.20 7.50 -4.85
CA ASP A 471 24.33 8.15 -3.86
C ASP A 471 23.11 7.31 -3.45
N LEU A 472 22.85 6.20 -4.16
CA LEU A 472 21.74 5.27 -3.86
C LEU A 472 22.22 4.03 -3.11
N PHE A 473 23.36 3.44 -3.51
CA PHE A 473 23.86 2.19 -2.94
C PHE A 473 25.32 1.89 -3.34
N ASP A 474 25.95 0.96 -2.62
CA ASP A 474 27.22 0.35 -3.02
C ASP A 474 26.97 -0.73 -4.09
N LEU A 475 27.39 -0.44 -5.32
CA LEU A 475 27.18 -1.33 -6.47
C LEU A 475 27.75 -2.74 -6.29
N SER A 476 28.80 -2.91 -5.48
CA SER A 476 29.39 -4.23 -5.22
C SER A 476 28.48 -5.18 -4.43
N GLN A 477 27.45 -4.63 -3.75
CA GLN A 477 26.42 -5.39 -3.05
C GLN A 477 25.20 -5.66 -3.94
N ILE A 478 25.13 -5.04 -5.11
CA ILE A 478 23.97 -5.08 -5.99
C ILE A 478 24.17 -6.06 -7.14
N ILE A 479 25.29 -5.94 -7.86
CA ILE A 479 25.54 -6.66 -9.11
C ILE A 479 25.35 -8.17 -8.93
N ASP A 480 24.55 -8.77 -9.81
CA ASP A 480 24.41 -10.22 -9.86
C ASP A 480 25.75 -10.84 -10.29
N PRO A 481 26.33 -11.79 -9.52
CA PRO A 481 27.58 -12.44 -9.88
C PRO A 481 27.52 -13.19 -11.23
N GLU A 482 26.32 -13.52 -11.73
CA GLU A 482 26.12 -14.15 -13.04
C GLU A 482 26.06 -13.13 -14.19
N ARG A 483 25.96 -11.82 -13.90
CA ARG A 483 25.94 -10.79 -14.94
C ARG A 483 27.27 -10.77 -15.69
N PRO A 484 27.27 -10.84 -17.04
CA PRO A 484 28.48 -10.70 -17.82
C PRO A 484 29.04 -9.27 -17.74
N GLY A 485 30.38 -9.16 -17.81
CA GLY A 485 31.03 -7.85 -17.93
C GLY A 485 30.59 -7.08 -19.18
N LYS A 486 30.82 -5.77 -19.20
CA LYS A 486 30.48 -4.89 -20.33
C LYS A 486 31.02 -5.43 -21.66
N ASN A 487 30.14 -5.59 -22.64
CA ASN A 487 30.42 -6.19 -23.96
C ASN A 487 29.95 -5.35 -25.17
N TRP A 488 29.76 -4.04 -25.01
CA TRP A 488 29.39 -3.09 -26.07
C TRP A 488 30.41 -1.96 -26.28
#